data_AF-W6RVR3-F1
#
_entry.id   AF-W6RVR3-F1
#
_cell.length_a   1.000
_cell.length_b   1.000
_cell.length_c   1.000
_cell.angle_alpha   90.00
_cell.angle_beta   90.00
_cell.angle_gamma   90.00
#
_symmetry.space_group_name_H-M   'P 1'
#
loop_
_entity.id
_entity.type
_entity.pdbx_description
1 polymer ?
#
loop_
_entity_poly.entity_id
_entity_poly.type
_entity_poly.pdbx_seq_one_letter_code
_entity_poly.pdbx_strand_id
1 'polypeptide(L)'
;MKSNLKILSLLAFILSIPALIIVDWFYSGYGILVMFILLSIGVVCDQLIRMKFPKNKVIPLHNYRANRVMNIFAVVLFLLSPMALIYGNRVVYRMGFWLMAIMICLGIVFNQIARIVFPYELE
;
A
#
# COMPACT_ATOMS: atom_id res chain seq x y z
N MET A 1 6.98 19.32 -5.70
CA MET A 1 6.26 18.33 -4.84
C MET A 1 5.95 16.99 -5.51
N LYS A 2 5.36 16.95 -6.73
CA LYS A 2 5.05 15.68 -7.43
C LYS A 2 6.28 14.78 -7.68
N SER A 3 7.44 15.39 -7.93
CA SER A 3 8.73 14.70 -8.06
C SER A 3 9.22 14.10 -6.74
N ASN A 4 9.23 14.89 -5.66
CA ASN A 4 9.77 14.46 -4.36
C ASN A 4 9.01 13.28 -3.75
N LEU A 5 7.67 13.25 -3.85
CA LEU A 5 6.87 12.12 -3.36
C LEU A 5 7.08 10.84 -4.18
N LYS A 6 7.29 10.97 -5.49
CA LYS A 6 7.60 9.81 -6.36
C LYS A 6 8.96 9.23 -6.00
N ILE A 7 9.97 10.09 -5.84
CA ILE A 7 11.31 9.68 -5.41
C ILE A 7 11.23 9.02 -4.03
N LEU A 8 10.45 9.58 -3.09
CA LEU A 8 10.27 8.99 -1.76
C LEU A 8 9.60 7.60 -1.81
N SER A 9 8.58 7.42 -2.64
CA SER A 9 7.93 6.11 -2.85
C SER A 9 8.92 5.09 -3.43
N LEU A 10 9.68 5.49 -4.46
CA LEU A 10 10.65 4.64 -5.12
C LEU A 10 11.81 4.26 -4.17
N LEU A 11 12.30 5.20 -3.38
CA LEU A 11 13.27 4.95 -2.32
C LEU A 11 12.73 4.00 -1.27
N ALA A 12 11.48 4.16 -0.83
CA ALA A 12 10.87 3.26 0.14
C ALA A 12 10.76 1.82 -0.39
N PHE A 13 10.43 1.64 -1.68
CA PHE A 13 10.45 0.32 -2.32
C PHE A 13 11.86 -0.25 -2.42
N ILE A 14 12.83 0.53 -2.90
CA ILE A 14 14.22 0.07 -3.03
C ILE A 14 14.81 -0.29 -1.67
N LEU A 15 14.54 0.50 -0.63
CA LEU A 15 15.05 0.29 0.73
C LEU A 15 14.36 -0.87 1.45
N SER A 16 13.15 -1.27 1.03
CA SER A 16 12.44 -2.39 1.66
C SER A 16 13.19 -3.72 1.54
N ILE A 17 13.86 -3.97 0.41
CA ILE A 17 14.61 -5.19 0.12
C ILE A 17 15.86 -5.32 1.02
N PRO A 18 16.79 -4.33 1.07
CA PRO A 18 17.94 -4.40 1.98
C PRO A 18 17.51 -4.29 3.44
N ALA A 19 16.40 -3.61 3.77
CA ALA A 19 15.89 -3.59 5.13
C ALA A 19 15.47 -4.97 5.63
N LEU A 20 14.92 -5.84 4.77
CA LEU A 20 14.65 -7.23 5.13
C LEU A 20 15.93 -7.94 5.57
N ILE A 21 17.01 -7.83 4.80
CA ILE A 21 18.26 -8.58 5.03
C ILE A 21 19.03 -8.00 6.22
N ILE A 22 19.22 -6.68 6.25
CA ILE A 22 20.04 -6.01 7.24
C ILE A 22 19.39 -6.06 8.61
N VAL A 23 18.09 -5.77 8.71
CA VAL A 23 17.41 -5.77 10.01
C VAL A 23 17.35 -7.19 10.58
N ASP A 24 17.19 -8.22 9.75
CA ASP A 24 17.16 -9.60 10.22
C ASP A 24 18.54 -10.09 10.72
N TRP A 25 19.64 -9.51 10.22
CA TRP A 25 20.98 -9.76 10.76
C TRP A 25 21.18 -9.21 12.18
N PHE A 26 20.56 -8.07 12.52
CA PHE A 26 20.68 -7.46 13.85
C PHE A 26 19.57 -7.89 14.81
N TYR A 27 18.36 -8.09 14.30
CA TYR A 27 17.15 -8.43 15.04
C TYR A 27 16.34 -9.48 14.28
N SER A 28 16.65 -10.74 14.53
CA SER A 28 15.99 -11.88 13.88
C SER A 28 14.47 -11.84 14.05
N GLY A 29 13.75 -11.97 12.94
CA GLY A 29 12.29 -11.91 12.84
C GLY A 29 11.71 -10.51 12.59
N TYR A 30 12.48 -9.44 12.82
CA TYR A 30 12.00 -8.06 12.64
C TYR A 30 12.24 -7.52 11.22
N GLY A 31 13.07 -8.19 10.40
CA GLY A 31 13.32 -7.76 9.03
C GLY A 31 12.06 -7.71 8.17
N ILE A 32 11.19 -8.70 8.32
CA ILE A 32 9.90 -8.78 7.62
C ILE A 32 9.02 -7.57 7.99
N LEU A 33 8.98 -7.22 9.27
CA LEU A 33 8.17 -6.11 9.78
C LEU A 33 8.65 -4.77 9.21
N VAL A 34 9.96 -4.52 9.22
CA VAL A 34 10.53 -3.26 8.69
C VAL A 34 10.36 -3.17 7.17
N MET A 35 10.55 -4.27 6.45
CA MET A 35 10.24 -4.35 5.02
C MET A 35 8.78 -3.96 4.74
N PHE A 36 7.83 -4.50 5.50
CA PHE A 36 6.41 -4.19 5.33
C PHE A 36 6.06 -2.74 5.66
N ILE A 37 6.70 -2.14 6.67
CA ILE A 37 6.53 -0.71 6.96
C ILE A 37 7.00 0.14 5.79
N LEU A 38 8.18 -0.16 5.23
CA LEU A 38 8.73 0.57 4.08
C LEU A 38 7.86 0.40 2.83
N LEU A 39 7.40 -0.82 2.55
CA LEU A 39 6.45 -1.08 1.45
C LEU A 39 5.15 -0.30 1.65
N SER A 40 4.61 -0.29 2.86
CA SER A 40 3.37 0.46 3.18
C SER A 40 3.55 1.96 2.94
N ILE A 41 4.67 2.55 3.38
CA ILE A 41 5.00 3.95 3.13
C ILE A 41 5.12 4.22 1.63
N GLY A 42 5.79 3.34 0.89
CA GLY A 42 5.96 3.43 -0.57
C GLY A 42 4.62 3.43 -1.32
N VAL A 43 3.72 2.51 -0.95
CA VAL A 43 2.37 2.40 -1.51
C VAL A 43 1.50 3.59 -1.15
N VAL A 44 1.50 4.02 0.12
CA VAL A 44 0.74 5.21 0.58
C VAL A 44 1.20 6.44 -0.19
N CYS A 45 2.51 6.64 -0.35
CA CYS A 45 3.05 7.77 -1.09
C CYS A 45 2.64 7.73 -2.57
N ASP A 46 2.72 6.56 -3.24
CA ASP A 46 2.27 6.42 -4.63
C ASP A 46 0.77 6.74 -4.79
N GLN A 47 -0.06 6.22 -3.88
CA GLN A 47 -1.50 6.47 -3.90
C GLN A 47 -1.85 7.94 -3.61
N LEU A 48 -1.15 8.59 -2.68
CA LEU A 48 -1.30 10.01 -2.41
C LEU A 48 -0.94 10.87 -3.63
N ILE A 49 0.09 10.49 -4.41
CA ILE A 49 0.46 11.18 -5.65
C ILE A 49 -0.67 11.05 -6.68
N ARG A 50 -1.25 9.85 -6.83
CA ARG A 50 -2.38 9.60 -7.73
C ARG A 50 -3.63 10.39 -7.34
N MET A 51 -3.88 10.54 -6.03
CA MET A 51 -5.01 11.32 -5.52
C MET A 51 -4.81 12.83 -5.60
N LYS A 52 -3.63 13.36 -5.25
CA LYS A 52 -3.35 14.82 -5.19
C LYS A 52 -3.04 15.45 -6.55
N PHE A 53 -2.44 14.70 -7.47
CA PHE A 53 -2.07 15.20 -8.79
C PHE A 53 -2.67 14.34 -9.89
N PRO A 54 -4.01 14.27 -10.00
CA PRO A 54 -4.67 13.68 -11.16
C PRO A 54 -4.12 14.41 -12.40
N LYS A 55 -3.65 13.65 -13.39
CA LYS A 55 -2.96 14.27 -14.53
C LYS A 55 -3.89 15.14 -15.37
N ASN A 56 -5.20 14.85 -15.45
CA ASN A 56 -6.13 15.54 -16.35
C ASN A 56 -7.49 15.86 -15.67
N LYS A 57 -8.27 16.75 -16.29
CA LYS A 57 -9.60 17.25 -15.84
C LYS A 57 -10.72 16.22 -16.04
N VAL A 58 -11.79 16.40 -15.26
CA VAL A 58 -12.82 15.41 -14.86
C VAL A 58 -14.03 15.35 -15.80
N ILE A 59 -14.49 14.14 -16.18
CA ILE A 59 -15.89 13.77 -16.50
C ILE A 59 -16.05 12.25 -16.28
N PRO A 60 -17.08 11.68 -15.59
CA PRO A 60 -18.05 12.22 -14.63
C PRO A 60 -17.59 12.13 -13.16
N LEU A 61 -18.05 13.08 -12.32
CA LEU A 61 -17.63 13.26 -10.92
C LEU A 61 -17.89 12.04 -10.02
N HIS A 62 -18.92 11.25 -10.33
CA HIS A 62 -19.30 10.05 -9.59
C HIS A 62 -18.21 8.97 -9.64
N ASN A 63 -17.65 8.69 -10.81
CA ASN A 63 -16.62 7.67 -11.00
C ASN A 63 -15.30 8.08 -10.35
N TYR A 64 -14.99 9.38 -10.35
CA TYR A 64 -13.85 9.92 -9.61
C TYR A 64 -14.00 9.70 -8.09
N ARG A 65 -15.19 9.95 -7.53
CA ARG A 65 -15.46 9.71 -6.10
C ARG A 65 -15.36 8.23 -5.76
N ALA A 66 -15.97 7.35 -6.56
CA ALA A 66 -15.91 5.90 -6.36
C ALA A 66 -14.47 5.36 -6.42
N ASN A 67 -13.70 5.74 -7.44
CA ASN A 67 -12.28 5.38 -7.56
C ASN A 67 -11.44 5.92 -6.38
N ARG A 68 -11.69 7.15 -5.93
CA ARG A 68 -10.99 7.72 -4.77
C ARG A 68 -11.30 6.96 -3.48
N VAL A 69 -12.56 6.61 -3.23
CA VAL A 69 -12.97 5.83 -2.06
C VAL A 69 -12.31 4.45 -2.07
N MET A 70 -12.33 3.75 -3.21
CA MET A 70 -11.69 2.43 -3.35
C MET A 70 -10.16 2.50 -3.12
N ASN A 71 -9.49 3.54 -3.63
CA ASN A 71 -8.06 3.74 -3.37
C ASN A 71 -7.77 4.09 -1.90
N ILE A 72 -8.66 4.84 -1.22
CA ILE A 72 -8.53 5.08 0.24
C ILE A 72 -8.66 3.77 1.00
N PHE A 73 -9.65 2.93 0.68
CA PHE A 73 -9.80 1.62 1.31
C PHE A 73 -8.58 0.72 1.09
N ALA A 74 -8.04 0.69 -0.13
CA ALA A 74 -6.81 -0.04 -0.43
C ALA A 74 -5.63 0.46 0.44
N VAL A 75 -5.45 1.78 0.56
CA VAL A 75 -4.41 2.39 1.39
C VAL A 75 -4.57 2.02 2.87
N VAL A 76 -5.79 2.07 3.40
CA VAL A 76 -6.09 1.69 4.79
C VAL A 76 -5.75 0.21 5.03
N LEU A 77 -6.12 -0.68 4.11
CA LEU A 77 -5.77 -2.10 4.19
C LEU A 77 -4.26 -2.33 4.18
N PHE A 78 -3.52 -1.62 3.32
CA PHE A 78 -2.06 -1.73 3.30
C PHE A 78 -1.43 -1.22 4.60
N LEU A 79 -1.89 -0.09 5.14
CA LEU A 79 -1.40 0.46 6.41
C LEU A 79 -1.67 -0.45 7.61
N LEU A 80 -2.82 -1.13 7.63
CA LEU A 80 -3.20 -2.02 8.72
C LEU A 80 -2.59 -3.42 8.59
N SER A 81 -2.13 -3.82 7.40
CA SER A 81 -1.56 -5.16 7.15
C SER A 81 -0.36 -5.52 8.07
N PRO A 82 0.59 -4.62 8.39
CA PRO A 82 1.69 -4.94 9.32
C PRO A 82 1.20 -5.07 10.76
N MET A 83 0.17 -4.29 11.15
CA MET A 83 -0.46 -4.45 12.47
C MET A 83 -1.16 -5.81 12.58
N ALA A 84 -1.86 -6.25 11.53
CA ALA A 84 -2.47 -7.58 11.50
C ALA A 84 -1.43 -8.71 11.63
N LEU A 85 -0.25 -8.54 11.04
CA LEU A 85 0.86 -9.49 11.21
C LEU A 85 1.30 -9.58 12.68
N ILE A 86 1.55 -8.44 13.32
CA ILE A 86 2.07 -8.36 14.70
C ILE A 86 1.02 -8.85 15.70
N TYR A 87 -0.16 -8.25 15.68
CA TYR A 87 -1.21 -8.53 16.66
C TYR A 87 -1.88 -9.88 16.38
N GLY A 88 -2.10 -10.24 15.12
CA GLY A 88 -2.69 -11.51 14.75
C GLY A 88 -1.82 -12.69 15.16
N ASN A 89 -0.49 -12.63 14.97
CA ASN A 89 0.41 -13.69 15.43
C ASN A 89 0.54 -13.76 16.96
N ARG A 90 0.31 -12.64 17.66
CA ARG A 90 0.32 -12.60 19.12
C ARG A 90 -0.91 -13.26 19.74
N VAL A 91 -2.07 -13.15 19.10
CA VAL A 91 -3.33 -13.74 19.59
C VAL A 91 -3.46 -15.20 19.17
N VAL A 92 -3.16 -15.52 17.90
CA VAL A 92 -3.23 -16.88 17.36
C VAL A 92 -2.01 -17.12 16.49
N TYR A 93 -1.17 -18.07 16.91
CA TYR A 93 0.08 -18.38 16.22
C TYR A 93 -0.17 -18.66 14.72
N ARG A 94 0.60 -18.00 13.85
CA ARG A 94 0.53 -18.02 12.37
C ARG A 94 -0.72 -17.38 11.74
N MET A 95 -1.77 -17.03 12.48
CA MET A 95 -2.98 -16.42 11.91
C MET A 95 -2.72 -14.98 11.41
N GLY A 96 -1.82 -14.25 12.07
CA GLY A 96 -1.46 -12.88 11.67
C GLY A 96 -0.85 -12.80 10.27
N PHE A 97 -0.07 -13.80 9.87
CA PHE A 97 0.46 -13.89 8.52
C PHE A 97 -0.66 -14.03 7.46
N TRP A 98 -1.62 -14.92 7.71
CA TRP A 98 -2.75 -15.14 6.81
C TRP A 98 -3.65 -13.89 6.72
N LEU A 99 -3.92 -13.24 7.86
CA LEU A 99 -4.69 -11.99 7.88
C LEU A 99 -3.99 -10.88 7.11
N MET A 100 -2.68 -10.69 7.32
CA MET A 100 -1.88 -9.74 6.55
C MET A 100 -1.96 -10.02 5.05
N ALA A 101 -1.76 -11.28 4.63
CA ALA A 101 -1.79 -11.68 3.24
C ALA A 101 -3.16 -11.40 2.60
N ILE A 102 -4.26 -11.72 3.30
CA ILE A 102 -5.63 -11.43 2.85
C ILE A 102 -5.84 -9.92 2.69
N MET A 103 -5.41 -9.10 3.66
CA MET A 103 -5.56 -7.65 3.60
C MET A 103 -4.80 -7.04 2.42
N ILE A 104 -3.59 -7.53 2.13
CA ILE A 104 -2.81 -7.10 0.97
C ILE A 104 -3.50 -7.52 -0.33
N CYS A 105 -3.93 -8.78 -0.44
CA CYS A 105 -4.67 -9.26 -1.61
C CYS A 105 -5.93 -8.44 -1.86
N LEU A 106 -6.73 -8.18 -0.82
CA LEU A 106 -7.91 -7.33 -0.90
C LEU A 106 -7.55 -5.90 -1.31
N GLY A 107 -6.49 -5.31 -0.76
CA GLY A 107 -6.01 -3.98 -1.14
C GLY A 107 -5.62 -3.91 -2.62
N ILE A 108 -4.93 -4.94 -3.14
CA ILE A 108 -4.58 -5.04 -4.57
C ILE A 108 -5.83 -5.20 -5.42
N VAL A 109 -6.75 -6.08 -5.02
CA VAL A 109 -8.01 -6.32 -5.74
C VAL A 109 -8.85 -5.04 -5.79
N PHE A 110 -9.00 -4.32 -4.68
CA PHE A 110 -9.72 -3.04 -4.68
C PHE A 110 -9.07 -1.99 -5.57
N ASN A 111 -7.74 -1.91 -5.57
CA ASN A 111 -7.00 -1.02 -6.46
C ASN A 111 -7.16 -1.40 -7.95
N GLN A 112 -7.18 -2.69 -8.26
CA GLN A 112 -7.45 -3.20 -9.62
C GLN A 112 -8.90 -2.96 -10.04
N ILE A 113 -9.88 -3.23 -9.17
CA ILE A 113 -11.30 -2.95 -9.40
C ILE A 113 -11.50 -1.45 -9.63
N ALA A 114 -10.87 -0.60 -8.80
CA ALA A 114 -10.92 0.85 -8.97
C ALA A 114 -10.41 1.29 -10.34
N ARG A 115 -9.40 0.60 -10.87
CA ARG A 115 -8.81 0.86 -12.18
C ARG A 115 -9.63 0.30 -13.35
N ILE A 116 -10.23 -0.87 -13.20
CA ILE A 116 -10.93 -1.61 -14.29
C ILE A 116 -12.41 -1.22 -14.38
N VAL A 117 -13.09 -1.07 -13.23
CA VAL A 117 -14.55 -0.84 -13.15
C VAL A 117 -14.90 0.64 -13.09
N PHE A 118 -14.03 1.43 -12.48
CA PHE A 118 -14.10 2.89 -12.56
C PHE A 118 -12.92 3.43 -13.38
N PRO A 119 -12.71 2.92 -14.61
CA PRO A 119 -11.63 3.38 -15.44
C PRO A 119 -11.89 4.86 -15.68
N TYR A 120 -10.98 5.68 -15.18
CA TYR A 120 -10.84 7.04 -15.64
C TYR A 120 -9.86 6.96 -16.79
N GLU A 121 -10.36 6.50 -17.94
CA GLU A 121 -9.64 6.61 -19.20
C GLU A 121 -9.48 8.09 -19.51
N LEU A 122 -8.27 8.45 -19.90
CA LEU A 122 -8.00 9.67 -20.62
C LEU A 122 -7.08 9.27 -21.76
N GLU A 123 -7.46 9.65 -22.98
CA GLU A 123 -6.57 9.70 -24.14
C GLU A 123 -5.25 10.43 -23.79
#